data_AF-A0A0W1GH89-F1
#
_entry.id   AF-A0A0W1GH89-F1
#
_cell.length_a   1.000
_cell.length_b   1.000
_cell.length_c   1.000
_cell.angle_alpha   90.00
_cell.angle_beta   90.00
_cell.angle_gamma   90.00
#
_symmetry.space_group_name_H-M   'P 1'
#
loop_
_entity.id
_entity.type
_entity.pdbx_description
1 polymer ?
#
loop_
_entity_poly.entity_id
_entity_poly.type
_entity_poly.pdbx_seq_one_letter_code
_entity_poly.pdbx_strand_id
1 'polypeptide(L)' 'MRYFLPAAALAMLAAGCSRTENEPGPGGVTVSEAKALDDAAEMLESRDAAAPAADEAATREETAK' A
#
# COMPACT_ATOMS: atom_id res chain seq x y z
N MET A 1 -6.73 44.81 5.01
CA MET A 1 -6.19 44.12 3.81
C MET A 1 -4.71 43.74 3.89
N ARG A 2 -3.85 44.40 4.67
CA ARG A 2 -2.40 44.06 4.74
C ARG A 2 -2.08 42.71 5.42
N TYR A 3 -2.97 42.20 6.27
CA TYR A 3 -2.79 40.91 6.97
C TYR A 3 -3.24 39.68 6.17
N PHE A 4 -3.89 39.85 5.01
CA PHE A 4 -4.30 38.71 4.17
C PHE A 4 -3.11 38.06 3.44
N LEU A 5 -2.07 38.83 3.14
CA LEU A 5 -0.86 38.36 2.46
C LEU A 5 -0.10 37.27 3.26
N PRO A 6 0.21 37.46 4.56
CA PRO A 6 0.91 36.43 5.33
C PRO A 6 0.04 35.19 5.59
N ALA A 7 -1.28 35.34 5.72
CA ALA A 7 -2.19 34.21 5.95
C ALA A 7 -2.24 33.25 4.75
N ALA A 8 -2.26 33.80 3.52
CA ALA A 8 -2.23 33.00 2.30
C ALA A 8 -0.90 32.25 2.11
N ALA A 9 0.22 32.88 2.47
CA ALA A 9 1.54 32.26 2.40
C ALA A 9 1.69 31.08 3.38
N LEU A 10 1.14 31.20 4.59
CA LEU A 10 1.18 30.13 5.60
C LEU A 10 0.35 28.90 5.17
N ALA A 11 -0.80 29.13 4.53
CA ALA A 11 -1.66 28.05 4.03
C ALA A 11 -1.01 27.25 2.87
N MET A 12 -0.27 27.93 1.99
CA MET A 12 0.49 27.26 0.92
C MET A 12 1.64 26.41 1.46
N LEU A 13 2.30 26.84 2.53
CA LEU A 13 3.36 26.06 3.17
C LEU A 13 2.81 24.80 3.87
N ALA A 14 1.62 24.92 4.48
CA ALA A 14 0.92 23.78 5.07
C ALA A 14 0.40 22.78 4.02
N ALA A 15 0.05 23.24 2.81
CA ALA A 15 -0.32 22.37 1.69
C ALA A 15 0.85 21.50 1.21
N GLY A 16 2.10 21.92 1.42
CA GLY A 16 3.29 21.12 1.16
C GLY A 16 3.66 20.13 2.28
N CYS A 17 3.01 20.22 3.45
CA CYS A 17 3.05 19.18 4.49
C CYS A 17 1.79 18.29 4.44
N SER A 18 0.96 18.46 3.41
CA SER A 18 -0.21 17.63 3.20
C SER A 18 0.21 16.42 2.38
N ARG A 19 0.19 15.26 3.03
CA ARG A 19 0.35 13.89 2.50
C ARG A 19 -0.20 13.81 1.07
N THR A 20 0.64 14.06 0.08
CA THR A 20 0.31 13.76 -1.32
C THR A 20 0.45 12.25 -1.50
N GLU A 21 -0.40 11.64 -2.33
CA GLU A 21 -0.42 10.19 -2.60
C GLU A 21 0.97 9.66 -3.04
N ASN A 22 1.85 10.54 -3.52
CA ASN A 22 3.19 10.25 -4.03
C ASN A 22 4.32 10.57 -3.03
N GLU A 23 4.02 11.05 -1.82
CA GLU A 23 5.05 11.24 -0.78
C GLU A 23 5.28 9.91 -0.05
N PRO A 24 6.56 9.52 0.18
CA PRO A 24 6.88 8.29 0.91
C PRO A 24 6.31 8.35 2.33
N GLY A 25 5.43 7.41 2.65
CA GLY A 25 4.88 7.20 3.99
C GLY A 25 5.86 6.47 4.92
N PRO A 26 5.42 6.15 6.15
CA PRO A 26 6.20 5.32 7.07
C PRO A 26 6.53 3.97 6.41
N GLY A 27 7.82 3.63 6.31
CA GLY A 27 8.30 2.46 5.55
C GLY A 27 8.88 2.80 4.17
N GLY A 28 8.87 4.08 3.76
CA GLY A 28 9.49 4.54 2.52
C GLY A 28 8.68 4.24 1.26
N VAL A 29 7.46 3.72 1.40
CA VAL A 29 6.52 3.44 0.31
C VAL A 29 5.42 4.50 0.25
N THR A 30 4.95 4.82 -0.94
CA THR A 30 3.83 5.73 -1.12
C THR A 30 2.50 5.07 -0.71
N VAL A 31 1.43 5.87 -0.58
CA VAL A 31 0.09 5.33 -0.29
C VAL A 31 -0.40 4.42 -1.43
N SER A 32 -0.10 4.80 -2.67
CA SER A 32 -0.43 4.01 -3.85
C SER A 32 0.34 2.69 -3.90
N GLU A 33 1.62 2.67 -3.52
CA GLU A 33 2.42 1.46 -3.41
C GLU A 33 1.90 0.52 -2.32
N ALA A 34 1.59 1.05 -1.13
CA ALA A 34 1.04 0.26 -0.04
C ALA A 34 -0.29 -0.41 -0.46
N LYS A 35 -1.18 0.32 -1.13
CA LYS A 35 -2.43 -0.24 -1.65
C LYS A 35 -2.21 -1.35 -2.68
N ALA A 36 -1.25 -1.18 -3.59
CA ALA A 36 -0.93 -2.22 -4.57
C ALA A 36 -0.39 -3.50 -3.92
N LEU A 37 0.37 -3.37 -2.82
CA LEU A 37 0.85 -4.50 -2.02
C LEU A 37 -0.30 -5.21 -1.30
N ASP A 38 -1.24 -4.47 -0.71
CA ASP A 38 -2.42 -5.03 -0.04
C ASP A 38 -3.31 -5.80 -1.03
N ASP A 39 -3.59 -5.20 -2.20
CA ASP A 39 -4.39 -5.84 -3.25
C ASP A 39 -3.72 -7.14 -3.73
N ALA A 40 -2.38 -7.16 -3.84
CA ALA A 40 -1.64 -8.38 -4.20
C ALA A 40 -1.72 -9.47 -3.12
N ALA A 41 -1.69 -9.11 -1.84
CA ALA A 41 -1.87 -10.04 -0.74
C ALA A 41 -3.29 -10.66 -0.74
N GLU A 42 -4.32 -9.86 -1.01
CA GLU A 42 -5.71 -10.33 -1.12
C GLU A 42 -5.87 -11.37 -2.25
N MET A 43 -5.17 -11.20 -3.38
CA MET A 43 -5.17 -12.17 -4.48
C MET A 43 -4.55 -13.52 -4.09
N LEU A 44 -3.54 -13.53 -3.22
CA LEU A 44 -2.93 -14.76 -2.72
C LEU A 44 -3.87 -15.47 -1.72
N GLU A 45 -4.42 -14.73 -0.77
CA GLU A 45 -5.38 -15.26 0.21
C GLU A 45 -6.62 -15.86 -0.48
N SER A 46 -7.14 -15.18 -1.51
CA SER A 46 -8.28 -15.66 -2.30
C SER A 46 -7.97 -16.96 -3.05
N ARG A 47 -6.72 -17.17 -3.47
CA ARG A 47 -6.28 -18.43 -4.11
C ARG A 47 -6.19 -19.56 -3.09
N ASP A 48 -5.65 -19.28 -1.91
CA ASP A 48 -5.49 -20.28 -0.85
C ASP A 48 -6.86 -20.71 -0.29
N ALA A 49 -7.79 -19.76 -0.10
CA ALA A 49 -9.16 -20.05 0.30
C ALA A 49 -9.94 -20.91 -0.73
N ALA A 50 -9.59 -20.83 -2.01
CA ALA A 50 -10.20 -21.60 -3.09
C ALA A 50 -9.53 -22.97 -3.33
N ALA A 51 -8.41 -23.26 -2.69
CA ALA A 51 -7.60 -24.45 -2.96
C ALA A 51 -7.54 -25.43 -1.76
N PRO A 52 -8.62 -26.19 -1.46
CA PRO A 52 -8.55 -27.22 -0.43
C PRO A 52 -7.83 -28.51 -0.90
N ALA A 53 -7.32 -28.59 -2.14
CA ALA A 53 -6.83 -29.86 -2.71
C ALA A 53 -5.50 -29.80 -3.50
N ALA A 54 -4.95 -28.60 -3.77
CA ALA A 54 -3.71 -28.49 -4.53
C ALA A 54 -2.44 -28.60 -3.64
N ASP A 55 -2.56 -28.21 -2.37
CA ASP A 55 -1.43 -28.16 -1.43
C ASP A 55 -1.00 -29.57 -0.96
N GLU A 56 -1.95 -30.49 -0.76
CA GLU A 56 -1.64 -31.90 -0.44
C GLU A 56 -1.00 -32.67 -1.60
N ALA A 57 -1.25 -32.27 -2.85
CA ALA A 57 -0.63 -32.90 -4.02
C ALA A 57 0.82 -32.42 -4.24
N ALA A 58 1.06 -31.12 -4.05
CA ALA A 58 2.39 -30.52 -4.20
C ALA A 58 3.37 -30.97 -3.11
N THR A 59 2.91 -31.08 -1.86
CA THR A 59 3.72 -31.55 -0.72
C THR A 59 4.03 -33.06 -0.80
N ARG A 60 3.18 -33.86 -1.43
CA ARG A 60 3.39 -35.31 -1.60
C ARG A 60 4.35 -35.65 -2.75
N GLU A 61 4.47 -34.82 -3.78
CA GLU A 61 5.50 -34.98 -4.83
C GLU A 61 6.90 -34.55 -4.36
N GLU A 62 7.02 -33.52 -3.53
CA GLU A 62 8.32 -33.05 -3.03
C GLU A 62 8.94 -33.99 -1.99
N THR A 63 8.11 -34.68 -1.19
CA THR A 63 8.57 -35.66 -0.19
C THR A 63 8.84 -37.06 -0.76
N ALA A 64 8.48 -37.31 -2.03
CA ALA A 64 8.66 -38.59 -2.71
C ALA A 64 9.91 -38.69 -3.59
N LYS A 65 10.73 -37.62 -3.66
CA LYS A 65 12.00 -37.57 -4.41
C LYS A 65 13.20 -37.53 -3.48
#